data_AF-A0A1F6LL33-F1
#
_entry.id   AF-A0A1F6LL33-F1
#
_cell.length_a   1.000
_cell.length_b   1.000
_cell.length_c   1.000
_cell.angle_alpha   90.00
_cell.angle_beta   90.00
_cell.angle_gamma   90.00
#
_symmetry.space_group_name_H-M   'P 1'
#
loop_
_entity.id
_entity.type
_entity.pdbx_description
1 polymer ?
#
loop_
_entity_poly.entity_id
_entity_poly.type
_entity_poly.pdbx_seq_one_letter_code
_entity_poly.pdbx_strand_id
1 'polypeptide(L)'
;MSKFNFYLIILILASACTKTFSKTTKQPNPIFYASNPDFIKDSHTLNIIRGDHELYNFKLVNYAKFIVVSRDRINFKVEITHKWREYADPCGWNIYVKINKKKYEVECSKRKIESITRMWDIQRRRVIARNLYGDPILIEGFERNPTTLTSITVFVGKAHLTIYDRDIITPHTTKIELVLEKKQVRFVYTWNLENPK
;
A
#
# COMPACT_ATOMS: atom_id res chain seq x y z
N MET A 1 14.70 -59.22 -14.77
CA MET A 1 15.71 -58.22 -14.37
C MET A 1 15.63 -57.03 -15.32
N SER A 2 15.05 -55.92 -14.88
CA SER A 2 15.33 -54.58 -15.42
C SER A 2 15.09 -53.59 -14.29
N LYS A 3 16.20 -53.08 -13.76
CA LYS A 3 16.26 -52.00 -12.77
C LYS A 3 16.33 -50.67 -13.53
N PHE A 4 15.99 -49.58 -12.85
CA PHE A 4 16.23 -48.16 -13.21
C PHE A 4 15.22 -47.48 -14.15
N ASN A 5 14.33 -46.67 -13.56
CA ASN A 5 14.50 -45.22 -13.62
C ASN A 5 13.59 -44.52 -12.60
N PHE A 6 14.07 -44.51 -11.35
CA PHE A 6 13.56 -43.67 -10.26
C PHE A 6 14.31 -42.34 -10.27
N TYR A 7 14.35 -41.65 -11.42
CA TYR A 7 14.92 -40.31 -11.51
C TYR A 7 13.89 -39.29 -11.03
N LEU A 8 13.92 -39.04 -9.72
CA LEU A 8 14.32 -37.72 -9.24
C LEU A 8 13.53 -36.55 -9.88
N ILE A 9 12.21 -36.53 -9.68
CA ILE A 9 11.47 -35.28 -9.64
C ILE A 9 11.90 -34.60 -8.33
N ILE A 10 13.08 -33.97 -8.35
CA ILE A 10 13.40 -32.88 -7.43
C ILE A 10 12.41 -31.78 -7.81
N LEU A 11 11.26 -31.82 -7.15
CA LEU A 11 10.32 -30.73 -7.07
C LEU A 11 11.08 -29.63 -6.32
N ILE A 12 11.80 -28.82 -7.09
CA ILE A 12 12.36 -27.56 -6.64
C ILE A 12 11.16 -26.77 -6.14
N LEU A 13 10.91 -26.89 -4.83
CA LEU A 13 10.12 -25.99 -4.02
C LEU A 13 10.83 -24.64 -4.10
N ALA A 14 10.69 -23.98 -5.25
CA ALA A 14 10.87 -22.56 -5.39
C ALA A 14 9.77 -21.92 -4.54
N SER A 15 10.02 -21.91 -3.24
CA SER A 15 9.30 -21.13 -2.25
C SER A 15 9.46 -19.67 -2.69
N ALA A 16 8.53 -19.22 -3.54
CA ALA A 16 8.46 -17.85 -3.99
C ALA A 16 8.38 -16.97 -2.75
N CYS A 17 9.51 -16.33 -2.41
CA CYS A 17 9.64 -15.51 -1.23
C CYS A 17 8.64 -14.35 -1.35
N THR A 18 7.55 -14.44 -0.59
CA THR A 18 6.51 -13.41 -0.61
C THR A 18 6.88 -12.35 0.41
N LYS A 19 7.21 -11.15 -0.08
CA LYS A 19 7.54 -10.00 0.75
C LYS A 19 6.26 -9.46 1.37
N THR A 20 6.14 -9.66 2.69
CA THR A 20 5.00 -9.18 3.46
C THR A 20 5.34 -7.86 4.14
N PHE A 21 4.50 -6.86 3.92
CA PHE A 21 4.55 -5.58 4.62
C PHE A 21 3.31 -5.47 5.48
N SER A 22 3.47 -5.09 6.74
CA SER A 22 2.36 -5.00 7.68
C SER A 22 2.36 -3.70 8.47
N LYS A 23 1.17 -3.25 8.86
CA LYS A 23 0.97 -2.15 9.79
C LYS A 23 -0.17 -2.49 10.73
N THR A 24 0.01 -2.15 11.99
CA THR A 24 -0.97 -2.43 13.05
C THR A 24 -1.27 -1.16 13.84
N THR A 25 -2.52 -1.00 14.25
CA THR A 25 -2.94 0.04 15.21
C THR A 25 -3.93 -0.53 16.22
N LYS A 26 -4.07 0.20 17.33
CA LYS A 26 -5.09 -0.02 18.35
C LYS A 26 -6.08 1.13 18.30
N GLN A 27 -7.36 0.82 18.44
CA GLN A 27 -8.42 1.82 18.51
C GLN A 27 -9.63 1.23 19.26
N PRO A 28 -10.51 2.08 19.81
CA PRO A 28 -11.77 1.62 20.37
C PRO A 28 -12.64 0.92 19.30
N ASN A 29 -13.46 -0.06 19.72
CA ASN A 29 -14.39 -0.72 18.81
C ASN A 29 -15.49 0.28 18.37
N PRO A 30 -15.59 0.59 17.05
CA PRO A 30 -16.48 1.62 16.54
C PRO A 30 -17.97 1.34 16.79
N ILE A 31 -18.35 0.09 17.12
CA ILE A 31 -19.75 -0.24 17.42
C ILE A 31 -20.27 0.46 18.68
N PHE A 32 -19.41 0.71 19.66
CA PHE A 32 -19.81 1.37 20.92
C PHE A 32 -20.06 2.87 20.73
N TYR A 33 -19.46 3.47 19.70
CA TYR A 33 -19.66 4.88 19.35
C TYR A 33 -20.77 5.06 18.32
N ALA A 34 -21.38 3.98 17.83
CA ALA A 34 -22.37 4.05 16.77
C ALA A 34 -23.68 4.73 17.18
N SER A 35 -23.93 4.86 18.49
CA SER A 35 -25.06 5.57 19.09
C SER A 35 -24.85 7.08 19.19
N ASN A 36 -23.61 7.58 19.08
CA ASN A 36 -23.31 9.00 19.15
C ASN A 36 -23.23 9.58 17.72
N PRO A 37 -24.14 10.48 17.32
CA PRO A 37 -24.14 11.07 15.98
C PRO A 37 -22.90 11.92 15.69
N ASP A 38 -22.22 12.41 16.73
CA ASP A 38 -21.01 13.24 16.58
C ASP A 38 -19.74 12.41 16.32
N PHE A 39 -19.81 11.08 16.48
CA PHE A 39 -18.65 10.21 16.33
C PHE A 39 -18.58 9.61 14.92
N ILE A 40 -17.48 9.90 14.23
CA ILE A 40 -17.21 9.33 12.91
C ILE A 40 -16.88 7.83 13.10
N LYS A 41 -17.62 6.97 12.41
CA LYS A 41 -17.43 5.51 12.38
C LYS A 41 -16.21 5.06 11.55
N ASP A 42 -15.18 5.90 11.47
CA ASP A 42 -13.97 5.71 10.70
C ASP A 42 -12.87 5.11 11.59
N SER A 43 -12.06 4.23 11.01
CA SER A 43 -10.85 3.75 11.65
C SER A 43 -9.70 4.74 11.55
N HIS A 44 -8.71 4.59 12.44
CA HIS A 44 -7.37 5.13 12.22
C HIS A 44 -6.83 4.70 10.85
N THR A 45 -6.18 5.63 10.17
CA THR A 45 -5.57 5.39 8.86
C THR A 45 -4.22 4.73 9.05
N LEU A 46 -3.98 3.63 8.32
CA LEU A 46 -2.73 2.89 8.34
C LEU A 46 -1.94 3.11 7.07
N ASN A 47 -0.67 3.48 7.24
CA ASN A 47 0.22 3.79 6.13
C ASN A 47 1.41 2.82 6.13
N ILE A 48 1.60 2.13 5.01
CA ILE A 48 2.80 1.34 4.74
C ILE A 48 3.66 2.17 3.78
N ILE A 49 4.86 2.54 4.23
CA ILE A 49 5.82 3.32 3.44
C ILE A 49 6.89 2.37 2.94
N ARG A 50 7.16 2.40 1.64
CA ARG A 50 8.16 1.56 0.98
C ARG A 50 9.09 2.41 0.12
N GLY A 51 10.38 2.13 0.22
CA GLY A 51 11.38 2.63 -0.75
C GLY A 51 11.47 1.70 -1.97
N ASP A 52 11.75 2.28 -3.13
CA ASP A 52 12.15 1.55 -4.32
C ASP A 52 13.51 2.12 -4.76
N HIS A 53 14.47 1.24 -5.06
CA HIS A 53 15.82 1.61 -5.47
C HIS A 53 15.86 2.45 -6.75
N GLU A 54 14.90 2.26 -7.66
CA GLU A 54 14.78 3.06 -8.89
C GLU A 54 14.16 4.44 -8.62
N LEU A 55 13.49 4.60 -7.49
CA LEU A 55 12.76 5.81 -7.12
C LEU A 55 13.54 6.59 -6.06
N TYR A 56 14.74 7.05 -6.43
CA TYR A 56 15.59 7.84 -5.54
C TYR A 56 14.81 9.05 -5.00
N ASN A 57 14.67 9.15 -3.67
CA ASN A 57 13.88 10.16 -2.94
C ASN A 57 12.36 10.14 -3.07
N PHE A 58 11.74 9.19 -3.80
CA PHE A 58 10.29 9.04 -3.83
C PHE A 58 9.84 7.84 -2.99
N LYS A 59 9.01 8.10 -1.98
CA LYS A 59 8.46 7.05 -1.10
C LYS A 59 7.11 6.58 -1.66
N LEU A 60 6.98 5.28 -1.88
CA LEU A 60 5.70 4.66 -2.22
C LEU A 60 4.90 4.49 -0.93
N VAL A 61 3.79 5.23 -0.80
CA VAL A 61 2.93 5.18 0.37
C VAL A 61 1.62 4.51 0.01
N ASN A 62 1.27 3.47 0.77
CA ASN A 62 0.04 2.72 0.62
C ASN A 62 -0.83 2.93 1.85
N TYR A 63 -2.06 3.37 1.64
CA TYR A 63 -3.01 3.76 2.67
C TYR A 63 -4.15 2.76 2.74
N ALA A 64 -4.59 2.46 3.96
CA ALA A 64 -5.85 1.79 4.19
C ALA A 64 -6.55 2.38 5.42
N LYS A 65 -7.86 2.56 5.32
CA LYS A 65 -8.76 2.79 6.44
C LYS A 65 -10.09 2.12 6.19
N PHE A 66 -10.85 1.82 7.23
CA PHE A 66 -12.20 1.31 7.09
C PHE A 66 -13.22 2.23 7.74
N ILE A 67 -14.45 2.09 7.29
CA ILE A 67 -15.62 2.84 7.75
C ILE A 67 -16.72 1.83 8.01
N VAL A 68 -17.27 1.85 9.21
CA VAL A 68 -18.43 1.03 9.56
C VAL A 68 -19.68 1.77 9.11
N VAL A 69 -20.31 1.27 8.07
CA VAL A 69 -21.52 1.91 7.54
C VAL A 69 -22.76 1.40 8.27
N SER A 70 -22.82 0.10 8.52
CA SER A 70 -23.83 -0.55 9.34
C SER A 70 -23.21 -1.77 10.04
N ARG A 71 -24.00 -2.45 10.89
CA ARG A 71 -23.57 -3.70 11.52
C ARG A 71 -23.19 -4.79 10.51
N ASP A 72 -23.83 -4.74 9.34
CA ASP A 72 -23.70 -5.72 8.27
C ASP A 72 -22.78 -5.26 7.12
N ARG A 73 -22.23 -4.03 7.23
CA ARG A 73 -21.45 -3.44 6.14
C ARG A 73 -20.25 -2.64 6.61
N ILE A 74 -19.08 -3.07 6.13
CA ILE A 74 -17.82 -2.34 6.27
C ILE A 74 -17.33 -1.91 4.89
N ASN A 75 -16.91 -0.65 4.78
CA ASN A 75 -16.24 -0.12 3.60
C ASN A 75 -14.79 0.21 3.92
N PHE A 76 -13.84 -0.37 3.21
CA PHE A 76 -12.44 0.04 3.24
C PHE A 76 -12.15 1.02 2.12
N LYS A 77 -11.41 2.08 2.44
CA LYS A 77 -10.79 2.98 1.46
C LYS A 77 -9.33 2.61 1.38
N VAL A 78 -8.90 2.22 0.19
CA VAL A 78 -7.52 1.79 -0.06
C VAL A 78 -6.92 2.66 -1.15
N GLU A 79 -5.69 3.08 -0.92
CA GLU A 79 -4.86 3.78 -1.90
C GLU A 79 -3.51 3.07 -2.02
N ILE A 80 -3.14 2.66 -3.22
CA ILE A 80 -1.86 2.01 -3.51
C ILE A 80 -1.08 2.91 -4.47
N THR A 81 0.13 3.28 -4.05
CA THR A 81 1.08 4.02 -4.90
C THR A 81 2.14 3.07 -5.43
N HIS A 82 2.29 3.01 -6.76
CA HIS A 82 3.27 2.14 -7.41
C HIS A 82 3.80 2.72 -8.73
N LYS A 83 5.03 2.37 -9.11
CA LYS A 83 5.58 2.69 -10.44
C LYS A 83 4.90 1.99 -11.62
N TRP A 84 4.19 0.88 -11.36
CA TRP A 84 3.54 0.06 -12.38
C TRP A 84 2.03 0.20 -12.22
N ARG A 85 1.33 0.52 -13.30
CA ARG A 85 -0.12 0.79 -13.29
C ARG A 85 -0.90 -0.42 -12.78
N GLU A 86 -0.52 -1.64 -13.17
CA GLU A 86 -1.20 -2.85 -12.74
C GLU A 86 -1.03 -3.15 -11.25
N TYR A 87 0.06 -2.71 -10.63
CA TYR A 87 0.26 -2.85 -9.19
C TYR A 87 -0.45 -1.75 -8.39
N ALA A 88 -0.57 -0.55 -8.96
CA ALA A 88 -1.32 0.53 -8.32
C ALA A 88 -2.82 0.24 -8.27
N ASP A 89 -3.36 -0.57 -9.19
CA ASP A 89 -4.78 -0.95 -9.21
C ASP A 89 -5.17 -1.92 -8.07
N PRO A 90 -5.89 -1.49 -7.01
CA PRO A 90 -6.21 -2.38 -5.90
C PRO A 90 -7.16 -3.51 -6.30
N CYS A 91 -8.13 -3.26 -7.18
CA CYS A 91 -9.10 -4.28 -7.59
C CYS A 91 -8.47 -5.45 -8.35
N GLY A 92 -7.25 -5.27 -8.89
CA GLY A 92 -6.48 -6.33 -9.55
C GLY A 92 -5.62 -7.16 -8.59
N TRP A 93 -5.83 -7.07 -7.28
CA TRP A 93 -5.16 -7.86 -6.24
C TRP A 93 -6.11 -8.95 -5.72
N ASN A 94 -5.54 -10.01 -5.14
CA ASN A 94 -6.31 -10.96 -4.33
C ASN A 94 -6.56 -10.30 -2.96
N ILE A 95 -7.80 -9.85 -2.75
CA ILE A 95 -8.19 -9.09 -1.56
C ILE A 95 -9.13 -9.94 -0.72
N TYR A 96 -8.84 -10.00 0.57
CA TYR A 96 -9.77 -10.56 1.54
C TYR A 96 -9.61 -9.85 2.89
N VAL A 97 -10.64 -9.93 3.71
CA VAL A 97 -10.58 -9.44 5.09
C VAL A 97 -10.73 -10.60 6.05
N LYS A 98 -9.93 -10.59 7.10
CA LYS A 98 -10.05 -11.51 8.23
C LYS A 98 -10.56 -10.74 9.43
N ILE A 99 -11.70 -11.16 9.95
CA ILE A 99 -12.25 -10.62 11.19
C ILE A 99 -12.21 -11.74 12.22
N ASN A 100 -11.44 -11.51 13.28
CA ASN A 100 -11.03 -12.54 14.24
C ASN A 100 -10.38 -13.75 13.54
N LYS A 101 -11.14 -14.82 13.25
CA LYS A 101 -10.69 -16.03 12.54
C LYS A 101 -11.39 -16.27 11.19
N LYS A 102 -12.50 -15.57 10.90
CA LYS A 102 -13.29 -15.79 9.69
C LYS A 102 -12.75 -14.92 8.54
N LYS A 103 -12.65 -15.52 7.35
CA LYS A 103 -12.24 -14.86 6.11
C LYS A 103 -13.50 -14.41 5.36
N TYR A 104 -13.46 -13.20 4.81
CA TYR A 104 -14.53 -12.58 4.04
C TYR A 104 -13.97 -12.17 2.68
N GLU A 105 -14.77 -12.43 1.65
CA GLU A 105 -14.54 -11.89 0.31
C GLU A 105 -14.97 -10.43 0.26
N VAL A 106 -14.38 -9.71 -0.69
CA VAL A 106 -14.50 -8.26 -0.75
C VAL A 106 -14.95 -7.88 -2.15
N GLU A 107 -15.99 -7.07 -2.22
CA GLU A 107 -16.44 -6.47 -3.47
C GLU A 107 -15.67 -5.18 -3.73
N CYS A 108 -15.02 -5.08 -4.89
CA CYS A 108 -14.32 -3.86 -5.27
C CYS A 108 -15.26 -2.90 -6.01
N SER A 109 -15.41 -1.68 -5.47
CA SER A 109 -16.21 -0.61 -6.05
C SER A 109 -15.40 0.69 -6.17
N LYS A 110 -15.87 1.64 -6.99
CA LYS A 110 -15.30 2.99 -7.14
C LYS A 110 -13.78 2.99 -7.40
N ARG A 111 -13.35 2.26 -8.43
CA ARG A 111 -11.97 2.20 -8.89
C ARG A 111 -11.56 3.48 -9.61
N LYS A 112 -10.44 4.10 -9.20
CA LYS A 112 -9.81 5.22 -9.92
C LYS A 112 -8.30 5.01 -9.93
N ILE A 113 -7.65 5.23 -11.06
CA ILE A 113 -6.18 5.20 -11.16
C ILE A 113 -5.74 6.54 -11.74
N GLU A 114 -4.89 7.24 -11.02
CA GLU A 114 -4.31 8.53 -11.40
C GLU A 114 -2.81 8.32 -11.63
N SER A 115 -2.25 8.95 -12.65
CA SER A 115 -0.79 9.05 -12.82
C SER A 115 -0.32 10.36 -12.22
N ILE A 116 0.66 10.31 -11.34
CA ILE A 116 1.35 11.46 -10.78
C ILE A 116 2.77 11.45 -11.36
N THR A 117 3.06 12.43 -12.19
CA THR A 117 4.42 12.66 -12.68
C THR A 117 5.09 13.67 -11.77
N ARG A 118 6.18 13.26 -11.10
CA ARG A 118 7.05 14.18 -10.37
C ARG A 118 8.33 14.37 -11.16
N MET A 119 8.60 15.63 -11.50
CA MET A 119 9.85 16.03 -12.09
C MET A 119 10.85 16.23 -10.95
N TRP A 120 12.01 15.61 -11.07
CA TRP A 120 13.14 15.86 -10.20
C TRP A 120 14.23 16.55 -11.02
N ASP A 121 15.04 17.32 -10.29
CA ASP A 121 16.15 18.13 -10.76
C ASP A 121 15.80 19.60 -11.06
N ILE A 122 16.27 20.48 -10.18
CA ILE A 122 16.47 21.91 -10.42
C ILE A 122 18.00 22.08 -10.45
N GLN A 123 18.55 21.85 -11.63
CA GLN A 123 19.92 22.15 -12.07
C GLN A 123 21.13 21.67 -11.27
N ARG A 124 22.03 21.04 -12.04
CA ARG A 124 23.48 21.16 -11.86
C ARG A 124 23.87 22.64 -11.88
N ARG A 125 24.51 23.09 -10.79
CA ARG A 125 25.37 24.27 -10.77
C ARG A 125 26.27 24.27 -12.00
N ARG A 126 26.16 25.29 -12.86
CA ARG A 126 27.05 25.42 -14.02
C ARG A 126 28.42 25.87 -13.50
N VAL A 127 29.43 25.00 -13.62
CA VAL A 127 30.81 25.36 -13.30
C VAL A 127 31.33 26.20 -14.48
N ILE A 128 31.48 27.50 -14.26
CA ILE A 128 31.95 28.45 -15.28
C ILE A 128 33.46 28.30 -15.48
N ALA A 129 34.19 28.05 -14.40
CA ALA A 129 35.65 27.96 -14.42
C ALA A 129 36.14 26.85 -13.49
N ARG A 130 37.20 26.16 -13.94
CA ARG A 130 37.97 25.18 -13.15
C ARG A 130 39.41 25.65 -13.02
N ASN A 131 40.08 25.30 -11.93
CA ASN A 131 41.51 25.56 -11.75
C ASN A 131 42.34 24.63 -12.65
N LEU A 132 43.66 24.84 -12.67
CA LEU A 132 44.61 23.97 -13.39
C LEU A 132 44.59 22.50 -12.92
N TYR A 133 44.00 22.21 -11.76
CA TYR A 133 43.87 20.89 -11.15
C TYR A 133 42.48 20.24 -11.37
N GLY A 134 41.55 20.94 -12.04
CA GLY A 134 40.20 20.45 -12.35
C GLY A 134 39.12 20.78 -11.32
N ASP A 135 39.43 21.47 -10.23
CA ASP A 135 38.45 21.86 -9.21
C ASP A 135 37.65 23.09 -9.65
N PRO A 136 36.34 23.17 -9.34
CA PRO A 136 35.50 24.31 -9.69
C PRO A 136 35.88 25.56 -8.88
N ILE A 137 36.20 26.68 -9.54
CA ILE A 137 36.54 27.96 -8.89
C ILE A 137 35.35 28.93 -8.93
N LEU A 138 34.55 28.88 -10.00
CA LEU A 138 33.42 29.77 -10.21
C LEU A 138 32.18 28.98 -10.60
N ILE A 139 31.11 29.16 -9.82
CA ILE A 139 29.82 28.52 -10.03
C ILE A 139 28.82 29.63 -10.38
N GLU A 140 28.23 29.58 -11.57
CA GLU A 140 27.13 30.48 -11.91
C GLU A 140 25.90 30.06 -11.13
N GLY A 141 25.12 31.06 -10.70
CA GLY A 141 23.84 30.84 -10.05
C GLY A 141 22.89 29.99 -10.87
N PHE A 142 21.74 29.66 -10.28
CA PHE A 142 20.67 28.89 -10.94
C PHE A 142 20.40 29.46 -12.34
N GLU A 143 20.55 28.63 -13.38
CA GLU A 143 20.18 28.98 -14.75
C GLU A 143 18.69 29.36 -14.70
N ARG A 144 18.32 30.48 -15.33
CA ARG A 144 16.96 31.04 -15.26
C ARG A 144 15.86 30.08 -15.75
N ASN A 145 16.23 29.03 -16.50
CA ASN A 145 15.32 28.00 -17.00
C ASN A 145 15.78 26.61 -16.51
N PRO A 146 15.23 26.08 -15.41
CA PRO A 146 15.56 24.73 -14.93
C PRO A 146 15.32 23.69 -16.04
N THR A 147 16.37 23.04 -16.48
CA THR A 147 16.27 21.87 -17.36
C THR A 147 15.92 20.67 -16.48
N THR A 148 14.77 20.06 -16.73
CA THR A 148 14.34 18.85 -16.02
C THR A 148 15.23 17.70 -16.43
N LEU A 149 16.11 17.23 -15.53
CA LEU A 149 17.07 16.16 -15.85
C LEU A 149 16.43 14.76 -15.71
N THR A 150 15.35 14.61 -14.93
CA THR A 150 14.61 13.36 -14.87
C THR A 150 13.15 13.54 -14.42
N SER A 151 12.25 12.74 -14.95
CA SER A 151 10.85 12.68 -14.49
C SER A 151 10.50 11.26 -14.10
N ILE A 152 9.85 11.10 -12.95
CA ILE A 152 9.34 9.84 -12.48
C ILE A 152 7.83 9.89 -12.55
N THR A 153 7.23 8.93 -13.27
CA THR A 153 5.78 8.72 -13.25
C THR A 153 5.46 7.61 -12.26
N VAL A 154 4.59 7.90 -11.30
CA VAL A 154 4.00 6.90 -10.40
C VAL A 154 2.50 6.87 -10.58
N PHE A 155 1.88 5.74 -10.30
CA PHE A 155 0.44 5.55 -10.35
C PHE A 155 -0.11 5.45 -8.94
N VAL A 156 -1.21 6.15 -8.69
CA VAL A 156 -1.98 6.10 -7.46
C VAL A 156 -3.33 5.50 -7.80
N GLY A 157 -3.56 4.26 -7.37
CA GLY A 157 -4.85 3.61 -7.49
C GLY A 157 -5.63 3.74 -6.19
N LYS A 158 -6.87 4.21 -6.31
CA LYS A 158 -7.84 4.38 -5.22
C LYS A 158 -8.99 3.41 -5.47
N ALA A 159 -9.44 2.72 -4.42
CA ALA A 159 -10.58 1.82 -4.50
C ALA A 159 -11.36 1.84 -3.19
N HIS A 160 -12.67 1.59 -3.30
CA HIS A 160 -13.54 1.30 -2.18
C HIS A 160 -13.83 -0.21 -2.16
N LEU A 161 -13.60 -0.84 -1.03
CA LEU A 161 -13.73 -2.26 -0.85
C LEU A 161 -14.86 -2.50 0.13
N THR A 162 -15.90 -3.20 -0.28
CA THR A 162 -17.09 -3.39 0.55
C THR A 162 -17.25 -4.86 0.92
N ILE A 163 -17.67 -5.10 2.16
CA ILE A 163 -18.03 -6.41 2.65
C ILE A 163 -19.48 -6.35 3.12
N TYR A 164 -20.24 -7.37 2.73
CA TYR A 164 -21.61 -7.60 3.15
C TYR A 164 -21.70 -8.99 3.79
N ASP A 165 -22.11 -9.04 5.04
CA ASP A 165 -22.45 -10.27 5.77
C ASP A 165 -23.26 -9.85 7.00
N ARG A 166 -24.05 -10.75 7.55
CA ARG A 166 -24.87 -10.45 8.72
C ARG A 166 -24.00 -10.36 9.96
N ASP A 167 -24.19 -9.30 10.75
CA ASP A 167 -23.50 -9.09 12.02
C ASP A 167 -21.96 -9.15 11.91
N ILE A 168 -21.39 -8.59 10.84
CA ILE A 168 -19.93 -8.54 10.62
C ILE A 168 -19.22 -7.93 11.83
N ILE A 169 -19.72 -6.79 12.30
CA ILE A 169 -19.18 -6.13 13.48
C ILE A 169 -20.09 -6.42 14.66
N THR A 170 -19.48 -7.02 15.67
CA THR A 170 -20.09 -7.30 16.96
C THR A 170 -19.28 -6.63 18.08
N PRO A 171 -19.87 -6.49 19.28
CA PRO A 171 -19.13 -6.09 20.48
C PRO A 171 -17.93 -7.01 20.82
N HIS A 172 -17.91 -8.23 20.28
CA HIS A 172 -16.83 -9.22 20.46
C HIS A 172 -15.78 -9.18 19.32
N THR A 173 -15.90 -8.23 18.39
CA THR A 173 -14.91 -8.07 17.33
C THR A 173 -13.68 -7.39 17.90
N THR A 174 -12.57 -8.12 17.96
CA THR A 174 -11.31 -7.64 18.56
C THR A 174 -10.23 -7.37 17.53
N LYS A 175 -10.34 -7.97 16.34
CA LYS A 175 -9.34 -7.80 15.28
C LYS A 175 -9.98 -7.76 13.90
N ILE A 176 -9.63 -6.74 13.12
CA ILE A 176 -9.93 -6.64 11.70
C ILE A 176 -8.59 -6.58 10.95
N GLU A 177 -8.41 -7.44 9.96
CA GLU A 177 -7.20 -7.54 9.15
C GLU A 177 -7.57 -7.50 7.67
N LEU A 178 -7.16 -6.45 6.96
CA LEU A 178 -7.28 -6.34 5.51
C LEU A 178 -5.99 -6.86 4.87
N VAL A 179 -6.12 -7.83 3.97
CA VAL A 179 -5.01 -8.41 3.23
C VAL A 179 -5.18 -8.15 1.75
N LEU A 180 -4.13 -7.60 1.13
CA LEU A 180 -4.01 -7.48 -0.31
C LEU A 180 -2.79 -8.26 -0.76
N GLU A 181 -2.97 -9.19 -1.67
CA GLU A 181 -1.92 -10.06 -2.16
C GLU A 181 -1.84 -10.01 -3.70
N LYS A 182 -0.62 -9.82 -4.22
CA LYS A 182 -0.37 -9.84 -5.66
C LYS A 182 1.04 -10.37 -5.95
N LYS A 183 1.09 -11.52 -6.61
CA LYS A 183 2.35 -12.24 -6.90
C LYS A 183 3.16 -12.42 -5.60
N GLN A 184 4.36 -11.85 -5.51
CA GLN A 184 5.26 -11.96 -4.36
C GLN A 184 5.12 -10.79 -3.36
N VAL A 185 4.08 -9.95 -3.48
CA VAL A 185 3.89 -8.80 -2.59
C VAL A 185 2.59 -8.95 -1.82
N ARG A 186 2.69 -8.78 -0.50
CA ARG A 186 1.54 -8.84 0.40
C ARG A 186 1.51 -7.63 1.33
N PHE A 187 0.37 -6.94 1.37
CA PHE A 187 0.07 -5.88 2.33
C PHE A 187 -0.92 -6.38 3.36
N VAL A 188 -0.61 -6.15 4.65
CA VAL A 188 -1.46 -6.56 5.77
C VAL A 188 -1.72 -5.35 6.69
N TYR A 189 -2.98 -4.94 6.77
CA TYR A 189 -3.41 -3.83 7.60
C TYR A 189 -4.24 -4.37 8.76
N THR A 190 -3.78 -4.19 9.99
CA THR A 190 -4.42 -4.74 11.19
C THR A 190 -4.93 -3.65 12.12
N TRP A 191 -6.21 -3.70 12.46
CA TRP A 191 -6.83 -2.89 13.49
C TRP A 191 -7.21 -3.80 14.65
N ASN A 192 -6.54 -3.61 15.79
CA ASN A 192 -6.93 -4.22 17.05
C ASN A 192 -7.96 -3.31 17.71
N LEU A 193 -9.16 -3.85 17.92
CA LEU A 193 -10.29 -3.15 18.49
C LEU A 193 -10.36 -3.45 19.99
N GLU A 194 -10.36 -2.40 20.80
CA GLU A 194 -10.47 -2.50 22.25
C GLU A 194 -11.90 -2.13 22.67
N ASN A 195 -12.46 -2.89 23.61
CA ASN A 195 -13.74 -2.53 24.20
C ASN A 195 -13.53 -1.35 25.17
N PRO A 196 -14.41 -0.35 25.18
CA PRO A 196 -14.38 0.67 26.21
C PRO A 196 -14.49 0.00 27.58
N LYS A 197 -13.66 0.44 28.52
CA LYS A 197 -13.73 0.01 29.92
C LYS A 197 -14.96 0.56 30.60
#